data_AF-A0A258JPM5-F1
#
_entry.id   AF-A0A258JPM5-F1
#
_cell.length_a   1.000
_cell.length_b   1.000
_cell.length_c   1.000
_cell.angle_alpha   90.00
_cell.angle_beta   90.00
_cell.angle_gamma   90.00
#
_symmetry.space_group_name_H-M   'P 1'
#
loop_
_entity.id
_entity.type
_entity.pdbx_description
1 polymer ?
#
loop_
_entity_poly.entity_id
_entity_poly.type
_entity_poly.pdbx_seq_one_letter_code
_entity_poly.pdbx_strand_id
1 'polypeptide(L)'
;MKRIYLVLLLISFTSFSQEIALVKYSGGGDWYANPTALPNLIRFCNSNINTTINLKPATVEPSSPDLFSYPFIHMTGHGNVVFSESDVVNLQKYLKA
;
A
#
# COMPACT_ATOMS: atom_id res chain seq x y z
N MET A 1 -1.50 -40.76 -1.79
CA MET A 1 -1.74 -39.53 -1.00
C MET A 1 -0.46 -38.79 -0.64
N LYS A 2 0.56 -39.42 -0.03
CA LYS A 2 1.85 -38.76 0.33
C LYS A 2 2.54 -38.00 -0.83
N ARG A 3 2.50 -38.55 -2.06
CA ARG A 3 3.07 -37.90 -3.25
C ARG A 3 2.36 -36.60 -3.67
N ILE A 4 1.06 -36.46 -3.39
CA ILE A 4 0.28 -35.25 -3.70
C ILE A 4 0.66 -34.11 -2.75
N TYR A 5 0.86 -34.40 -1.47
CA TYR A 5 1.34 -33.39 -0.50
C TYR A 5 2.74 -32.87 -0.84
N LEU A 6 3.61 -33.74 -1.38
CA LEU A 6 4.95 -33.35 -1.83
C LEU A 6 4.90 -32.39 -3.03
N VAL A 7 3.95 -32.60 -3.95
CA VAL A 7 3.74 -31.71 -5.11
C VAL A 7 3.14 -30.37 -4.67
N LEU A 8 2.21 -30.34 -3.70
CA LEU A 8 1.68 -29.08 -3.16
C LEU A 8 2.75 -28.25 -2.44
N LEU A 9 3.69 -28.87 -1.73
CA LEU A 9 4.78 -28.17 -1.03
C LEU A 9 5.72 -27.44 -2.01
N LEU A 10 5.92 -28.01 -3.20
CA LEU A 10 6.76 -27.44 -4.27
C LEU A 10 6.08 -26.26 -4.99
N ILE A 11 4.78 -26.02 -4.80
CA ILE A 11 4.02 -24.90 -5.39
C ILE A 11 3.88 -23.76 -4.36
N SER A 12 4.90 -23.56 -3.52
CA SER A 12 4.92 -22.41 -2.62
C SER A 12 5.11 -21.14 -3.44
N PHE A 13 4.02 -20.39 -3.67
CA PHE A 13 4.09 -19.11 -4.35
C PHE A 13 4.88 -18.11 -3.50
N THR A 14 5.96 -17.56 -4.04
CA THR A 14 6.61 -16.40 -3.48
C THR A 14 5.67 -15.20 -3.65
N SER A 15 4.98 -14.80 -2.58
CA SER A 15 4.21 -13.57 -2.57
C SER A 15 5.12 -12.40 -2.21
N PHE A 16 5.25 -11.44 -3.12
CA PHE A 16 6.02 -10.21 -2.89
C PHE A 16 5.05 -9.11 -2.45
N SER A 17 4.80 -9.02 -1.14
CA SER A 17 3.99 -7.93 -0.56
C SER A 17 4.90 -6.77 -0.19
N GLN A 18 5.31 -5.98 -1.18
CA GLN A 18 6.21 -4.84 -1.01
C GLN A 18 5.77 -3.63 -1.84
N GLU A 19 4.47 -3.45 -2.03
CA GLU A 19 3.94 -2.25 -2.67
C GLU A 19 3.41 -1.27 -1.63
N ILE A 20 3.70 0.00 -1.84
CA ILE A 20 3.17 1.11 -1.05
C ILE A 20 2.20 1.88 -1.93
N ALA A 21 1.02 2.20 -1.38
CA ALA A 21 0.06 3.06 -2.06
C ALA A 21 -0.01 4.44 -1.40
N LEU A 22 -0.02 5.48 -2.23
CA LEU A 22 -0.34 6.85 -1.86
C LEU A 22 -1.87 7.01 -1.78
N VAL A 23 -2.36 7.50 -0.64
CA VAL A 23 -3.80 7.70 -0.41
C VAL A 23 -4.27 9.00 -1.07
N LYS A 24 -5.23 8.87 -1.99
CA LYS A 24 -5.93 10.00 -2.62
C LYS A 24 -7.25 10.25 -1.86
N TYR A 25 -7.21 11.15 -0.88
CA TYR A 25 -8.38 11.56 -0.12
C TYR A 25 -9.08 12.79 -0.73
N SER A 26 -10.32 13.05 -0.30
CA SER A 26 -11.11 14.23 -0.68
C SER A 26 -10.85 15.41 0.26
N GLY A 27 -11.32 16.62 -0.07
CA GLY A 27 -11.18 17.81 0.79
C GLY A 27 -10.37 18.96 0.19
N GLY A 28 -9.88 18.79 -1.03
CA GLY A 28 -9.14 19.81 -1.78
C GLY A 28 -7.65 19.85 -1.42
N GLY A 29 -6.88 20.60 -2.22
CA GLY A 29 -5.43 20.68 -2.09
C GLY A 29 -4.67 19.46 -2.63
N ASP A 30 -3.35 19.48 -2.49
CA ASP A 30 -2.47 18.47 -3.09
C ASP A 30 -2.29 17.27 -2.15
N TRP A 31 -3.10 16.22 -2.32
CA TRP A 31 -2.92 14.90 -1.67
C TRP A 31 -1.60 14.18 -2.08
N TYR A 32 -0.86 14.79 -3.01
CA TYR A 32 0.38 14.30 -3.61
C TYR A 32 1.58 15.22 -3.30
N ALA A 33 1.58 15.89 -2.13
CA ALA A 33 2.67 16.77 -1.71
C ALA A 33 4.05 16.07 -1.75
N ASN A 34 5.05 16.81 -2.20
CA ASN A 34 6.45 16.38 -2.30
C ASN A 34 6.61 15.04 -3.05
N PRO A 35 6.29 14.98 -4.36
CA PRO A 35 6.19 13.73 -5.11
C PRO A 35 7.49 12.90 -5.15
N THR A 36 8.64 13.49 -4.85
CA THR A 36 9.93 12.79 -4.77
C THR A 36 10.20 12.16 -3.40
N ALA A 37 9.51 12.58 -2.33
CA ALA A 37 9.80 12.15 -0.96
C ALA A 37 9.57 10.64 -0.78
N LEU A 38 8.42 10.13 -1.21
CA LEU A 38 8.11 8.71 -1.08
C LEU A 38 9.00 7.81 -1.96
N PRO A 39 9.25 8.12 -3.25
CA PRO A 39 10.27 7.40 -4.04
C PRO A 39 11.67 7.44 -3.43
N ASN A 40 12.06 8.55 -2.79
CA ASN A 40 13.36 8.65 -2.10
C ASN A 40 13.42 7.77 -0.86
N LEU A 41 12.36 7.72 -0.07
CA LEU A 41 12.25 6.81 1.08
C LEU A 41 12.30 5.34 0.62
N ILE A 42 11.57 5.00 -0.44
CA ILE A 42 11.60 3.66 -1.03
C ILE A 42 13.01 3.27 -1.47
N ARG A 43 13.70 4.17 -2.18
CA ARG A 43 15.09 3.98 -2.60
C ARG A 43 16.00 3.74 -1.40
N PHE A 44 15.85 4.56 -0.35
CA PHE A 44 16.61 4.41 0.88
C PHE A 44 16.36 3.05 1.54
N CYS A 45 15.11 2.62 1.70
CA CYS A 45 14.78 1.33 2.28
C CYS A 45 15.35 0.17 1.45
N ASN A 46 15.20 0.23 0.12
CA ASN A 46 15.72 -0.81 -0.76
C ASN A 46 17.26 -0.94 -0.65
N SER A 47 17.97 0.17 -0.43
CA SER A 47 19.42 0.17 -0.27
C SER A 47 19.93 -0.18 1.14
N ASN A 48 19.15 0.11 2.20
CA ASN A 48 19.65 0.01 3.58
C ASN A 48 19.09 -1.16 4.38
N ILE A 49 17.88 -1.63 4.04
CA ILE A 49 17.21 -2.75 4.73
C ILE A 49 16.77 -3.84 3.74
N ASN A 50 17.37 -3.86 2.56
CA ASN A 50 17.20 -4.88 1.52
C ASN A 50 15.74 -5.15 1.12
N THR A 51 14.90 -4.12 1.12
CA THR A 51 13.58 -4.22 0.50
C THR A 51 13.68 -4.20 -1.03
N THR A 52 12.63 -4.66 -1.69
CA THR A 52 12.42 -4.68 -3.14
C THR A 52 11.14 -3.91 -3.51
N ILE A 53 10.85 -2.82 -2.79
CA ILE A 53 9.65 -2.01 -2.98
C ILE A 53 9.72 -1.31 -4.35
N ASN A 54 8.60 -1.29 -5.07
CA ASN A 54 8.52 -0.60 -6.35
C ASN A 54 8.74 0.91 -6.18
N LEU A 55 9.68 1.50 -6.92
CA LEU A 55 10.03 2.93 -6.84
C LEU A 55 8.87 3.86 -7.20
N LYS A 56 7.89 3.38 -7.98
CA LYS A 56 6.67 4.11 -8.30
C LYS A 56 5.55 3.61 -7.36
N PRO A 57 5.18 4.41 -6.34
CA PRO A 57 4.05 4.06 -5.48
C PRO A 57 2.76 3.95 -6.29
N ALA A 58 1.89 3.02 -5.89
CA ALA A 58 0.53 3.00 -6.38
C ALA A 58 -0.24 4.22 -5.85
N THR A 59 -1.41 4.50 -6.42
CA THR A 59 -2.37 5.45 -5.84
C THR A 59 -3.65 4.69 -5.53
N VAL A 60 -4.23 4.94 -4.36
CA VAL A 60 -5.46 4.27 -3.93
C VAL A 60 -6.40 5.26 -3.25
N GLU A 61 -7.70 5.11 -3.48
CA GLU A 61 -8.73 5.87 -2.78
C GLU A 61 -9.13 5.14 -1.49
N PRO A 62 -9.41 5.85 -0.38
CA PRO A 62 -9.72 5.21 0.90
C PRO A 62 -10.88 4.21 0.87
N SER A 63 -11.91 4.44 0.05
CA SER A 63 -13.07 3.56 -0.12
C SER A 63 -12.84 2.41 -1.11
N SER A 64 -11.70 2.36 -1.80
CA SER A 64 -11.40 1.30 -2.76
C SER A 64 -11.15 -0.05 -2.05
N PRO A 65 -11.65 -1.17 -2.58
CA PRO A 65 -11.26 -2.50 -2.10
C PRO A 65 -9.77 -2.80 -2.36
N ASP A 66 -9.13 -2.13 -3.31
CA ASP A 66 -7.70 -2.29 -3.59
C ASP A 66 -6.81 -1.83 -2.43
N LEU A 67 -7.37 -1.06 -1.48
CA LEU A 67 -6.68 -0.63 -0.27
C LEU A 67 -6.04 -1.82 0.48
N PHE A 68 -6.72 -2.97 0.50
CA PHE A 68 -6.25 -4.18 1.17
C PHE A 68 -5.17 -4.96 0.41
N SER A 69 -4.88 -4.59 -0.84
CA SER A 69 -3.75 -5.14 -1.60
C SER A 69 -2.41 -4.53 -1.18
N TYR A 70 -2.42 -3.43 -0.44
CA TYR A 70 -1.23 -2.72 -0.01
C TYR A 70 -1.04 -2.92 1.50
N PRO A 71 0.05 -3.57 1.97
CA PRO A 71 0.30 -3.73 3.40
C PRO A 71 0.62 -2.41 4.10
N PHE A 72 1.00 -1.37 3.33
CA PHE A 72 1.32 -0.05 3.84
C PHE A 72 0.77 1.02 2.91
N ILE A 73 0.00 1.95 3.48
CA ILE A 73 -0.51 3.14 2.79
C ILE A 73 0.18 4.39 3.33
N HIS A 74 0.48 5.33 2.44
CA HIS A 74 1.10 6.61 2.77
C HIS A 74 0.12 7.74 2.50
N MET A 75 -0.07 8.63 3.48
CA MET A 75 -0.92 9.81 3.32
C MET A 75 -0.06 11.06 3.53
N THR A 76 -0.17 12.02 2.61
CA THR A 76 0.54 13.30 2.63
C THR A 76 -0.37 14.40 2.08
N GLY A 77 0.02 15.66 2.23
CA GLY A 77 -0.64 16.77 1.55
C GLY A 77 -0.65 18.07 2.34
N HIS A 78 -1.15 19.12 1.70
CA HIS A 78 -1.25 20.47 2.26
C HIS A 78 -2.70 20.96 2.46
N GLY A 79 -3.68 20.19 1.97
CA GLY A 79 -5.10 20.55 2.00
C GLY A 79 -5.87 19.94 3.18
N ASN A 80 -7.19 20.11 3.16
CA ASN A 80 -8.05 19.46 4.15
C ASN A 80 -8.20 17.98 3.80
N VAL A 81 -8.13 17.14 4.83
CA VAL A 81 -8.47 15.72 4.71
C VAL A 81 -9.96 15.56 5.04
N VAL A 82 -10.74 15.16 4.05
CA VAL A 82 -12.17 14.88 4.18
C VAL A 82 -12.41 13.43 3.77
N PHE A 83 -12.99 12.67 4.70
CA PHE A 83 -13.42 11.29 4.48
C PHE A 83 -14.93 11.24 4.41
N SER A 84 -15.46 10.51 3.43
CA SER A 84 -16.85 10.07 3.42
C SER A 84 -17.08 8.97 4.45
N GLU A 85 -18.34 8.64 4.73
CA GLU A 85 -18.66 7.53 5.63
C GLU A 85 -18.07 6.19 5.15
N SER A 86 -18.06 5.95 3.82
CA SER A 86 -17.46 4.75 3.25
C SER A 86 -15.94 4.73 3.39
N ASP A 87 -15.27 5.87 3.21
CA ASP A 87 -13.83 5.99 3.46
C ASP A 87 -13.49 5.65 4.91
N VAL A 88 -14.24 6.20 5.88
CA VAL A 88 -14.03 5.95 7.31
C VAL A 88 -14.19 4.47 7.63
N VAL A 89 -15.29 3.84 7.17
CA VAL A 89 -15.55 2.42 7.42
C VAL A 89 -14.44 1.55 6.83
N ASN A 90 -14.00 1.85 5.60
CA ASN A 90 -13.00 1.04 4.92
C ASN A 90 -11.59 1.22 5.53
N LEU A 91 -11.19 2.45 5.86
CA LEU A 91 -9.93 2.73 6.57
C LEU A 91 -9.91 2.09 7.96
N GLN A 92 -11.02 2.14 8.71
CA GLN A 92 -11.11 1.44 9.99
C GLN A 92 -10.94 -0.07 9.84
N LYS A 93 -11.53 -0.66 8.80
CA LYS A 93 -11.35 -2.08 8.50
C LYS A 93 -9.90 -2.38 8.14
N TYR A 94 -9.25 -1.55 7.34
CA TYR A 94 -7.84 -1.67 6.98
C TYR A 94 -6.91 -1.63 8.20
N LEU A 95 -7.11 -0.66 9.10
CA LEU A 95 -6.25 -0.47 10.29
C LEU A 95 -6.45 -1.53 11.38
N LYS A 96 -7.55 -2.28 11.34
CA LYS A 96 -7.86 -3.37 12.29
C LYS A 96 -7.50 -4.76 11.75
N ALA A 97 -7.10 -4.85 10.49
CA ALA A 97 -6.77 -6.10 9.81
C ALA A 97 -5.42 -6.67 10.28
#